data_AF-A0A832TU19-F1
#
_entry.id   AF-A0A832TU19-F1
#
_cell.length_a   1.000
_cell.length_b   1.000
_cell.length_c   1.000
_cell.angle_alpha   90.00
_cell.angle_beta   90.00
_cell.angle_gamma   90.00
#
_symmetry.space_group_name_H-M   'P 1'
#
loop_
_entity.id
_entity.type
_entity.pdbx_description
1 polymer ?
#
loop_
_entity_poly.entity_id
_entity_poly.type
_entity_poly.pdbx_seq_one_letter_code
_entity_poly.pdbx_strand_id
1 'polypeptide(L)'
;MWNGFLVAVLAGALALVCLAPVAGAESVDETWRSASVDFLGFDLTDAKPSYQKTTADWLNEANAAKARCEYKSAQYDEHIMEYVGQSTSDPAILARWGQRDAEQRVYLMATGFHAKDPEAGRLYTEMMVSCDAADKAYRKAYELTAEDDYEAHAEIFDEAAGVYDAVGNSEGAGEVREAADVARGHAAAETFLPLPWWAGVLGAIGGALVFRRMRG
;
A
#
# COMPACT_ATOMS: atom_id res chain seq x y z
N MET A 1 -17.26 51.32 5.78
CA MET A 1 -17.57 51.28 4.34
C MET A 1 -16.54 50.41 3.62
N TRP A 2 -16.56 49.08 3.83
CA TRP A 2 -15.51 48.17 3.33
C TRP A 2 -16.05 46.76 2.99
N ASN A 3 -17.31 46.65 2.53
CA ASN A 3 -17.96 45.36 2.25
C ASN A 3 -18.47 45.19 0.80
N GLY A 4 -18.23 46.16 -0.09
CA GLY A 4 -18.68 46.08 -1.50
C GLY A 4 -17.67 45.47 -2.46
N PHE A 5 -16.38 45.54 -2.16
CA PHE A 5 -15.32 45.19 -3.12
C PHE A 5 -15.02 43.69 -3.15
N LEU A 6 -15.12 43.00 -2.01
CA LEU A 6 -14.84 41.56 -1.90
C LEU A 6 -15.91 40.68 -2.59
N VAL A 7 -17.17 41.12 -2.60
CA VAL A 7 -18.26 40.37 -3.26
C VAL A 7 -18.18 40.48 -4.79
N ALA A 8 -17.71 41.61 -5.31
CA ALA A 8 -17.53 41.80 -6.76
C ALA A 8 -16.36 40.97 -7.34
N VAL A 9 -15.29 40.78 -6.57
CA VAL A 9 -14.14 39.96 -6.99
C VAL A 9 -14.49 38.46 -7.00
N LEU A 10 -15.26 37.99 -6.01
CA LEU A 10 -15.71 36.60 -5.96
C LEU A 10 -16.77 36.27 -7.04
N ALA A 11 -17.65 37.22 -7.39
CA ALA A 11 -18.62 37.03 -8.48
C ALA A 11 -17.94 37.05 -9.87
N GLY A 12 -16.86 37.80 -10.04
CA GLY A 12 -16.08 37.82 -11.29
C GLY A 12 -15.33 36.51 -11.55
N ALA A 13 -14.80 35.87 -10.50
CA ALA A 13 -14.14 34.58 -10.62
C ALA A 13 -15.12 33.43 -10.95
N LEU A 14 -16.36 33.49 -10.45
CA LEU A 14 -17.37 32.46 -10.71
C LEU A 14 -17.98 32.55 -12.12
N ALA A 15 -18.03 33.75 -12.71
CA ALA A 15 -18.58 33.95 -14.05
C ALA A 15 -17.60 33.57 -15.19
N LEU A 16 -16.30 33.48 -14.90
CA LEU A 16 -15.27 33.07 -15.87
C LEU A 16 -15.16 31.54 -16.02
N VAL A 17 -15.75 30.76 -15.11
CA VAL A 17 -15.79 29.29 -15.19
C VAL A 17 -16.89 28.77 -16.12
N CYS A 18 -17.90 29.59 -16.46
CA CYS A 18 -19.06 29.14 -17.22
C CYS A 18 -19.06 29.52 -18.72
N LEU A 19 -18.01 30.18 -19.23
CA LEU A 19 -17.99 30.74 -20.59
C LEU A 19 -16.71 30.45 -21.40
N ALA A 20 -15.94 29.42 -21.05
CA ALA A 20 -14.90 28.92 -21.95
C ALA A 20 -15.55 27.99 -23.00
N PRO A 21 -15.60 28.38 -24.29
CA PRO A 21 -16.11 27.52 -25.35
C PRO A 21 -15.20 26.31 -25.54
N VAL A 22 -15.82 25.16 -25.75
CA VAL A 22 -15.24 23.90 -26.24
C VAL A 22 -14.58 24.16 -27.60
N ALA A 23 -13.31 24.54 -27.60
CA ALA A 23 -12.49 24.66 -28.79
C ALA A 23 -11.01 24.58 -28.40
N GLY A 24 -10.47 23.36 -28.36
CA GLY A 24 -9.05 23.11 -28.09
C GLY A 24 -8.87 21.83 -27.32
N ALA A 25 -8.75 20.71 -28.04
CA ALA A 25 -8.26 19.47 -27.49
C ALA A 25 -6.75 19.60 -27.23
N GLU A 26 -6.38 20.19 -26.10
CA GLU A 26 -5.07 20.03 -25.48
C GLU A 26 -5.31 19.50 -24.06
N SER A 27 -5.10 18.20 -23.98
CA SER A 27 -5.06 17.28 -22.86
C SER A 27 -5.53 17.77 -21.47
N VAL A 28 -6.55 17.08 -20.98
CA VAL A 28 -6.88 16.95 -19.55
C VAL A 28 -5.64 16.65 -18.68
N ASP A 29 -4.58 16.07 -19.25
CA ASP A 29 -3.27 15.84 -18.60
C ASP A 29 -2.63 17.11 -18.04
N GLU A 30 -2.78 18.27 -18.69
CA GLU A 30 -2.07 19.50 -18.30
C GLU A 30 -2.72 20.18 -17.07
N THR A 31 -4.01 19.94 -16.87
CA THR A 31 -4.75 20.42 -15.68
C THR A 31 -4.47 19.54 -14.46
N TRP A 32 -4.29 18.22 -14.64
CA TRP A 32 -3.78 17.35 -13.58
C TRP A 32 -2.32 17.64 -13.25
N ARG A 33 -1.51 17.97 -14.28
CA ARG A 33 -0.10 18.34 -14.11
C ARG A 33 0.05 19.55 -13.20
N SER A 34 -0.70 20.64 -13.41
CA SER A 34 -0.62 21.82 -12.54
C SER A 34 -1.19 21.58 -11.13
N ALA A 35 -2.24 20.75 -10.99
CA ALA A 35 -2.79 20.39 -9.68
C ALA A 35 -1.86 19.47 -8.86
N SER A 36 -1.08 18.60 -9.51
CA SER A 36 -0.12 17.72 -8.84
C SER A 36 1.14 18.45 -8.35
N VAL A 37 1.57 19.51 -9.06
CA VAL A 37 2.78 20.27 -8.74
C VAL A 37 2.60 21.13 -7.48
N ASP A 38 1.39 21.64 -7.21
CA ASP A 38 1.13 22.52 -6.06
C ASP A 38 0.75 21.80 -4.75
N PHE A 39 0.37 20.52 -4.79
CA PHE A 39 -0.08 19.80 -3.57
C PHE A 39 1.01 18.95 -2.89
N LEU A 40 2.03 18.43 -3.62
CA LEU A 40 3.03 17.51 -3.06
C LEU A 40 4.50 17.82 -3.38
N GLY A 41 4.82 18.83 -4.19
CA GLY A 41 6.22 19.26 -4.41
C GLY A 41 7.14 18.26 -5.14
N PHE A 42 6.59 17.27 -5.86
CA PHE A 42 7.36 16.33 -6.69
C PHE A 42 6.93 16.41 -8.17
N ASP A 43 7.91 16.52 -9.07
CA ASP A 43 7.72 16.44 -10.52
C ASP A 43 7.66 14.97 -10.95
N LEU A 44 6.48 14.53 -11.40
CA LEU A 44 6.21 13.16 -11.87
C LEU A 44 6.57 12.93 -13.35
N THR A 45 7.14 13.92 -14.06
CA THR A 45 7.18 13.89 -15.53
C THR A 45 8.51 13.54 -16.18
N ASP A 46 9.58 13.36 -15.41
CA ASP A 46 10.79 12.65 -15.87
C ASP A 46 11.11 11.49 -14.92
N ALA A 47 10.69 10.29 -15.30
CA ALA A 47 11.01 9.09 -14.56
C ALA A 47 12.54 8.91 -14.58
N LYS A 48 13.20 9.13 -13.43
CA LYS A 48 14.62 8.79 -13.25
C LYS A 48 14.82 7.34 -13.72
N PRO A 49 15.84 7.05 -14.53
CA PRO A 49 16.10 5.67 -14.92
C PRO A 49 16.40 4.82 -13.68
N SER A 50 16.00 3.55 -13.70
CA SER A 50 15.98 2.67 -12.50
C SER A 50 17.32 2.60 -11.76
N TYR A 51 18.45 2.67 -12.46
CA TYR A 51 19.79 2.62 -11.88
C TYR A 51 20.22 3.91 -11.14
N GLN A 52 19.44 4.98 -11.23
CA GLN A 52 19.66 6.25 -10.52
C GLN A 52 18.67 6.47 -9.38
N LYS A 53 17.70 5.57 -9.20
CA LYS A 53 16.69 5.68 -8.16
C LYS A 53 17.26 5.30 -6.81
N THR A 54 17.00 6.15 -5.83
CA THR A 54 17.32 5.92 -4.41
C THR A 54 16.26 5.05 -3.74
N THR A 55 16.52 4.54 -2.54
CA THR A 55 15.52 3.86 -1.70
C THR A 55 14.23 4.68 -1.56
N ALA A 56 14.34 5.99 -1.32
CA ALA A 56 13.19 6.89 -1.21
C ALA A 56 12.41 7.04 -2.52
N ASP A 57 13.09 7.09 -3.68
CA ASP A 57 12.42 7.11 -4.98
C ASP A 57 11.60 5.81 -5.19
N TRP A 58 12.16 4.65 -4.84
CA TRP A 58 11.46 3.36 -4.93
C TRP A 58 10.31 3.24 -3.95
N LEU A 59 10.46 3.73 -2.71
CA LEU A 59 9.37 3.78 -1.72
C LEU A 59 8.21 4.64 -2.21
N ASN A 60 8.49 5.82 -2.79
CA ASN A 60 7.46 6.68 -3.35
C ASN A 60 6.70 6.00 -4.50
N GLU A 61 7.42 5.31 -5.39
CA GLU A 61 6.79 4.53 -6.47
C GLU A 61 5.97 3.35 -5.95
N ALA A 62 6.48 2.65 -4.93
CA ALA A 62 5.80 1.54 -4.27
C ALA A 62 4.50 2.00 -3.63
N ASN A 63 4.53 3.09 -2.85
CA ASN A 63 3.37 3.69 -2.21
C ASN A 63 2.33 4.18 -3.23
N ALA A 64 2.78 4.83 -4.31
CA ALA A 64 1.88 5.27 -5.38
C ALA A 64 1.22 4.07 -6.10
N ALA A 65 1.96 2.99 -6.33
CA ALA A 65 1.43 1.75 -6.91
C ALA A 65 0.49 0.99 -5.96
N LYS A 66 0.83 0.94 -4.66
CA LYS A 66 -0.01 0.39 -3.60
C LYS A 66 -1.35 1.12 -3.52
N ALA A 67 -1.34 2.45 -3.51
CA ALA A 67 -2.59 3.22 -3.51
C ALA A 67 -3.49 2.90 -4.72
N ARG A 68 -2.91 2.69 -5.90
CA ARG A 68 -3.66 2.22 -7.09
C ARG A 68 -4.17 0.79 -6.92
N CYS A 69 -3.34 -0.11 -6.39
CA CYS A 69 -3.72 -1.50 -6.07
C CYS A 69 -4.92 -1.54 -5.12
N GLU A 70 -4.86 -0.80 -4.01
CA GLU A 70 -5.93 -0.70 -3.01
C GLU A 70 -7.20 -0.09 -3.59
N TYR A 71 -7.08 1.01 -4.34
CA TYR A 71 -8.23 1.63 -5.00
C TYR A 71 -8.93 0.67 -5.97
N LYS A 72 -8.16 -0.04 -6.80
CA LYS A 72 -8.71 -1.01 -7.76
C LYS A 72 -9.26 -2.25 -7.06
N SER A 73 -8.64 -2.69 -5.98
CA SER A 73 -9.19 -3.74 -5.12
C SER A 73 -10.55 -3.35 -4.55
N ALA A 74 -10.68 -2.13 -4.02
CA ALA A 74 -11.94 -1.65 -3.45
C ALA A 74 -13.05 -1.62 -4.52
N GLN A 75 -12.76 -1.08 -5.71
CA GLN A 75 -13.71 -1.11 -6.83
C GLN A 75 -14.06 -2.55 -7.23
N TYR A 76 -13.07 -3.42 -7.33
CA TYR A 76 -13.31 -4.83 -7.67
C TYR A 76 -14.20 -5.53 -6.64
N ASP A 77 -13.97 -5.27 -5.35
CA ASP A 77 -14.78 -5.80 -4.25
C ASP A 77 -16.24 -5.31 -4.32
N GLU A 78 -16.49 -4.05 -4.73
CA GLU A 78 -17.85 -3.54 -4.94
C GLU A 78 -18.61 -4.34 -5.99
N HIS A 79 -17.98 -4.61 -7.14
CA HIS A 79 -18.56 -5.44 -8.20
C HIS A 79 -18.82 -6.87 -7.73
N ILE A 80 -17.92 -7.42 -6.91
CA ILE A 80 -18.16 -8.73 -6.34
C ILE A 80 -19.36 -8.70 -5.38
N MET A 81 -19.44 -7.72 -4.48
CA MET A 81 -20.56 -7.59 -3.55
C MET A 81 -21.89 -7.49 -4.29
N GLU A 82 -21.93 -6.75 -5.40
CA GLU A 82 -23.10 -6.67 -6.27
C GLU A 82 -23.43 -8.03 -6.90
N TYR A 83 -22.44 -8.71 -7.47
CA TYR A 83 -22.61 -10.04 -8.07
C TYR A 83 -23.15 -11.07 -7.07
N VAL A 84 -22.58 -11.11 -5.87
CA VAL A 84 -23.03 -12.00 -4.78
C VAL A 84 -24.43 -11.63 -4.30
N GLY A 85 -24.74 -10.33 -4.19
CA GLY A 85 -26.06 -9.82 -3.81
C GLY A 85 -27.15 -10.10 -4.83
N GLN A 86 -26.80 -10.19 -6.13
CA GLN A 86 -27.72 -10.63 -7.18
C GLN A 86 -27.84 -12.15 -7.24
N SER A 87 -26.76 -12.88 -6.92
CA SER A 87 -26.68 -14.34 -6.89
C SER A 87 -27.25 -14.98 -5.61
N THR A 88 -28.36 -14.44 -5.09
CA THR A 88 -29.07 -14.89 -3.87
C THR A 88 -29.55 -16.34 -3.88
N SER A 89 -29.33 -17.08 -4.97
CA SER A 89 -29.70 -18.49 -5.13
C SER A 89 -28.55 -19.49 -4.88
N ASP A 90 -27.31 -19.05 -4.65
CA ASP A 90 -26.20 -19.96 -4.31
C ASP A 90 -25.77 -19.83 -2.82
N PRO A 91 -26.29 -20.68 -1.92
CA PRO A 91 -25.98 -20.64 -0.50
C PRO A 91 -24.48 -20.81 -0.19
N ALA A 92 -23.71 -21.46 -1.08
CA ALA A 92 -22.28 -21.67 -0.88
C ALA A 92 -21.48 -20.36 -0.99
N ILE A 93 -21.94 -19.44 -1.85
CA ILE A 93 -21.32 -18.11 -2.03
C ILE A 93 -21.61 -17.23 -0.80
N LEU A 94 -22.86 -17.21 -0.34
CA LEU A 94 -23.30 -16.40 0.81
C LEU A 94 -22.64 -16.82 2.13
N ALA A 95 -22.41 -18.13 2.33
CA ALA A 95 -21.82 -18.64 3.57
C ALA A 95 -20.33 -18.29 3.75
N ARG A 96 -19.62 -17.94 2.67
CA ARG A 96 -18.16 -17.71 2.68
C ARG A 96 -17.78 -16.22 2.60
N TRP A 97 -18.63 -15.36 2.03
CA TRP A 97 -18.26 -14.01 1.60
C TRP A 97 -17.81 -13.01 2.68
N GLY A 98 -17.88 -13.37 3.96
CA GLY A 98 -17.51 -12.48 5.06
C GLY A 98 -16.01 -12.14 5.16
N GLN A 99 -15.13 -12.80 4.39
CA GLN A 99 -13.67 -12.70 4.61
C GLN A 99 -12.85 -12.13 3.45
N ARG A 100 -13.45 -11.83 2.27
CA ARG A 100 -12.77 -11.17 1.12
C ARG A 100 -11.38 -11.75 0.80
N ASP A 101 -11.20 -13.05 1.02
CA ASP A 101 -9.92 -13.70 0.87
C ASP A 101 -9.60 -14.01 -0.60
N ALA A 102 -8.32 -14.27 -0.89
CA ALA A 102 -7.85 -14.56 -2.23
C ALA A 102 -8.49 -15.82 -2.83
N GLU A 103 -8.73 -16.86 -2.00
CA GLU A 103 -9.36 -18.10 -2.43
C GLU A 103 -10.80 -17.89 -2.93
N GLN A 104 -11.56 -17.04 -2.24
CA GLN A 104 -12.91 -16.65 -2.59
C GLN A 104 -12.95 -15.86 -3.89
N ARG A 105 -12.01 -14.94 -4.09
CA ARG A 105 -11.86 -14.21 -5.36
C ARG A 105 -11.59 -15.20 -6.50
N VAL A 106 -10.70 -16.18 -6.31
CA VAL A 106 -10.42 -17.24 -7.29
C VAL A 106 -11.64 -18.10 -7.57
N TYR A 107 -12.36 -18.52 -6.53
CA TYR A 107 -13.59 -19.29 -6.68
C TYR A 107 -14.63 -18.54 -7.52
N LEU A 108 -14.86 -17.25 -7.24
CA LEU A 108 -15.81 -16.45 -8.00
C LEU A 108 -15.42 -16.28 -9.46
N MET A 109 -14.14 -16.04 -9.74
CA MET A 109 -13.64 -16.00 -11.12
C MET A 109 -13.99 -17.29 -11.87
N ALA A 110 -13.90 -18.45 -11.21
CA ALA A 110 -14.25 -19.75 -11.79
C ALA A 110 -15.77 -19.92 -12.05
N THR A 111 -16.64 -19.14 -11.40
CA THR A 111 -18.10 -19.18 -11.65
C THR A 111 -18.54 -18.43 -12.91
N GLY A 112 -17.59 -17.86 -13.66
CA GLY A 112 -17.87 -17.02 -14.82
C GLY A 112 -18.25 -15.58 -14.45
N PHE A 113 -17.88 -15.13 -13.24
CA PHE A 113 -18.12 -13.77 -12.76
C PHE A 113 -17.69 -12.70 -13.79
N HIS A 114 -16.44 -12.75 -14.28
CA HIS A 114 -15.95 -11.76 -15.26
C HIS A 114 -16.63 -11.84 -16.63
N ALA A 115 -17.28 -12.96 -16.97
CA ALA A 115 -18.06 -13.04 -18.20
C ALA A 115 -19.42 -12.33 -18.05
N LYS A 116 -19.97 -12.30 -16.84
CA LYS A 116 -21.20 -11.58 -16.50
C LYS A 116 -20.94 -10.11 -16.18
N ASP A 117 -19.76 -9.81 -15.65
CA ASP A 117 -19.28 -8.47 -15.35
C ASP A 117 -17.88 -8.24 -15.94
N PRO A 118 -17.79 -7.80 -17.21
CA PRO A 118 -16.50 -7.57 -17.86
C PRO A 118 -15.68 -6.44 -17.21
N GLU A 119 -16.34 -5.47 -16.58
CA GLU A 119 -15.68 -4.34 -15.92
C GLU A 119 -14.92 -4.83 -14.68
N ALA A 120 -15.51 -5.76 -13.92
CA ALA A 120 -14.81 -6.42 -12.83
C ALA A 120 -13.54 -7.15 -13.30
N GLY A 121 -13.57 -7.78 -14.48
CA GLY A 121 -12.37 -8.41 -15.08
C GLY A 121 -11.26 -7.41 -15.42
N ARG A 122 -11.63 -6.24 -15.93
CA ARG A 122 -10.70 -5.13 -16.18
C ARG A 122 -10.10 -4.60 -14.88
N LEU A 123 -10.93 -4.35 -13.87
CA LEU A 123 -10.50 -3.88 -12.54
C LEU A 123 -9.56 -4.88 -11.85
N TYR A 124 -9.86 -6.19 -11.92
CA TYR A 124 -8.96 -7.23 -11.41
C TYR A 124 -7.59 -7.20 -12.08
N THR A 125 -7.56 -7.05 -13.41
CA THR A 125 -6.30 -6.98 -14.16
C THR A 125 -5.48 -5.73 -13.76
N GLU A 126 -6.13 -4.56 -13.66
CA GLU A 126 -5.49 -3.32 -13.25
C GLU A 126 -4.99 -3.34 -11.80
N MET A 127 -5.78 -3.96 -10.91
CA MET A 127 -5.38 -4.24 -9.54
C MET A 127 -4.09 -5.06 -9.53
N MET A 128 -4.09 -6.25 -10.16
CA MET A 128 -2.92 -7.15 -10.15
C MET A 128 -1.67 -6.49 -10.73
N VAL A 129 -1.78 -5.73 -11.82
CA VAL A 129 -0.66 -4.97 -12.39
C VAL A 129 -0.13 -3.93 -11.40
N SER A 130 -1.01 -3.22 -10.71
CA SER A 130 -0.61 -2.20 -9.72
C SER A 130 0.02 -2.83 -8.48
N CYS A 131 -0.52 -3.95 -8.00
CA CYS A 131 0.01 -4.66 -6.84
C CYS A 131 1.39 -5.28 -7.14
N ASP A 132 1.58 -5.87 -8.33
CA ASP A 132 2.89 -6.37 -8.79
C ASP A 132 3.93 -5.24 -8.93
N ALA A 133 3.51 -4.08 -9.45
CA ALA A 133 4.38 -2.90 -9.50
C ALA A 133 4.79 -2.42 -8.10
N ALA A 134 3.86 -2.44 -7.13
CA ALA A 134 4.14 -2.08 -5.75
C ALA A 134 5.12 -3.07 -5.10
N ASP A 135 4.86 -4.38 -5.18
CA ASP A 135 5.74 -5.43 -4.62
C ASP A 135 7.16 -5.34 -5.20
N LYS A 136 7.29 -5.15 -6.52
CA LYS A 136 8.60 -4.95 -7.18
C LYS A 136 9.33 -3.71 -6.65
N ALA A 137 8.63 -2.60 -6.46
CA ALA A 137 9.22 -1.37 -5.97
C ALA A 137 9.62 -1.48 -4.49
N TYR A 138 8.81 -2.11 -3.63
CA TYR A 138 9.19 -2.40 -2.24
C TYR A 138 10.42 -3.30 -2.15
N ARG A 139 10.50 -4.36 -2.97
CA ARG A 139 11.70 -5.21 -3.04
C ARG A 139 12.94 -4.41 -3.46
N LYS A 140 12.80 -3.49 -4.41
CA LYS A 140 13.91 -2.61 -4.83
C LYS A 140 14.31 -1.61 -3.75
N ALA A 141 13.34 -1.07 -3.01
CA ALA A 141 13.62 -0.25 -1.83
C ALA A 141 14.41 -1.09 -0.80
N TYR A 142 13.93 -2.28 -0.46
CA TYR A 142 14.58 -3.20 0.48
C TYR A 142 16.02 -3.54 0.05
N GLU A 143 16.26 -3.87 -1.22
CA GLU A 143 17.59 -4.17 -1.75
C GLU A 143 18.59 -3.01 -1.63
N LEU A 144 18.10 -1.77 -1.58
CA LEU A 144 18.92 -0.55 -1.49
C LEU A 144 19.01 0.00 -0.07
N THR A 145 18.17 -0.47 0.85
CA THR A 145 18.27 -0.17 2.26
C THR A 145 19.53 -0.82 2.85
N ALA A 146 20.22 -0.11 3.74
CA ALA A 146 21.40 -0.65 4.40
C ALA A 146 21.01 -1.87 5.26
N GLU A 147 21.84 -2.91 5.29
CA GLU A 147 21.53 -4.17 5.99
C GLU A 147 21.25 -3.97 7.49
N ASP A 148 21.85 -2.95 8.10
CA ASP A 148 21.71 -2.57 9.51
C ASP A 148 20.61 -1.52 9.78
N ASP A 149 19.94 -1.00 8.74
CA ASP A 149 18.82 -0.07 8.90
C ASP A 149 17.50 -0.84 9.12
N TYR A 150 17.43 -1.47 10.30
CA TYR A 150 16.27 -2.27 10.69
C TYR A 150 14.97 -1.46 10.82
N GLU A 151 15.06 -0.15 11.10
CA GLU A 151 13.89 0.72 11.16
C GLU A 151 13.29 0.92 9.77
N ALA A 152 14.13 1.23 8.76
CA ALA A 152 13.68 1.32 7.38
C ALA A 152 13.16 -0.02 6.83
N HIS A 153 13.80 -1.15 7.19
CA HIS A 153 13.28 -2.47 6.83
C HIS A 153 11.90 -2.74 7.42
N ALA A 154 11.68 -2.39 8.68
CA ALA A 154 10.38 -2.54 9.32
C ALA A 154 9.28 -1.72 8.61
N GLU A 155 9.59 -0.47 8.26
CA GLU A 155 8.66 0.39 7.51
C GLU A 155 8.32 -0.20 6.14
N ILE A 156 9.31 -0.66 5.38
CA ILE A 156 9.11 -1.30 4.07
C ILE A 156 8.20 -2.53 4.20
N PHE A 157 8.44 -3.40 5.19
CA PHE A 157 7.61 -4.57 5.41
C PHE A 157 6.16 -4.20 5.78
N ASP A 158 5.98 -3.28 6.72
CA ASP A 158 4.64 -2.85 7.15
C ASP A 158 3.82 -2.28 5.98
N GLU A 159 4.46 -1.46 5.15
CA GLU A 159 3.83 -0.89 3.96
C GLU A 159 3.55 -1.94 2.88
N ALA A 160 4.49 -2.88 2.65
CA ALA A 160 4.33 -3.97 1.70
C ALA A 160 3.20 -4.93 2.09
N ALA A 161 2.95 -5.16 3.37
CA ALA A 161 1.85 -6.01 3.84
C ALA A 161 0.48 -5.55 3.30
N GLY A 162 0.27 -4.24 3.14
CA GLY A 162 -0.96 -3.69 2.57
C GLY A 162 -1.23 -4.13 1.12
N VAL A 163 -0.18 -4.45 0.34
CA VAL A 163 -0.33 -5.01 -1.01
C VAL A 163 -0.95 -6.41 -0.95
N TYR A 164 -0.56 -7.21 0.04
CA TYR A 164 -1.11 -8.55 0.27
C TYR A 164 -2.54 -8.49 0.78
N ASP A 165 -2.86 -7.55 1.67
CA ASP A 165 -4.24 -7.30 2.10
C ASP A 165 -5.14 -6.92 0.92
N ALA A 166 -4.68 -6.04 0.04
CA ALA A 166 -5.44 -5.58 -1.12
C ALA A 166 -5.78 -6.73 -2.08
N VAL A 167 -4.96 -7.78 -2.17
CA VAL A 167 -5.30 -8.96 -2.98
C VAL A 167 -6.08 -10.04 -2.21
N GLY A 168 -6.33 -9.84 -0.91
CA GLY A 168 -6.99 -10.80 -0.03
C GLY A 168 -6.07 -11.92 0.47
N ASN A 169 -4.75 -11.76 0.35
CA ASN A 169 -3.76 -12.74 0.82
C ASN A 169 -3.39 -12.46 2.29
N SER A 170 -4.28 -12.83 3.21
CA SER A 170 -4.12 -12.60 4.64
C SER A 170 -2.94 -13.35 5.25
N GLU A 171 -2.63 -14.56 4.77
CA GLU A 171 -1.46 -15.34 5.21
C GLU A 171 -0.17 -14.61 4.85
N GLY A 172 0.00 -14.22 3.58
CA GLY A 172 1.18 -13.46 3.14
C GLY A 172 1.28 -12.09 3.83
N ALA A 173 0.16 -11.41 4.05
CA ALA A 173 0.15 -10.17 4.83
C ALA A 173 0.58 -10.40 6.29
N GLY A 174 0.25 -11.55 6.87
CA GLY A 174 0.69 -11.95 8.21
C GLY A 174 2.20 -12.18 8.28
N GLU A 175 2.75 -12.95 7.35
CA GLU A 175 4.20 -13.23 7.27
C GLU A 175 5.02 -11.95 7.12
N VAL A 176 4.57 -11.01 6.27
CA VAL A 176 5.26 -9.74 6.06
C VAL A 176 5.19 -8.84 7.30
N ARG A 177 4.05 -8.79 7.99
CA ARG A 177 3.96 -8.05 9.28
C ARG A 177 4.84 -8.67 10.36
N GLU A 178 4.94 -9.99 10.42
CA GLU A 178 5.88 -10.66 11.33
C GLU A 178 7.32 -10.26 11.03
N ALA A 179 7.71 -10.19 9.75
CA ALA A 179 9.03 -9.69 9.35
C ALA A 179 9.25 -8.23 9.79
N ALA A 180 8.22 -7.37 9.69
CA ALA A 180 8.27 -6.00 10.20
C ALA A 180 8.52 -5.98 11.72
N ASP A 181 7.81 -6.81 12.49
CA ASP A 181 7.96 -6.89 13.95
C ASP A 181 9.34 -7.40 14.37
N VAL A 182 9.89 -8.39 13.64
CA VAL A 182 11.26 -8.85 13.85
C VAL A 182 12.27 -7.72 13.59
N ALA A 183 12.12 -6.98 12.50
CA ALA A 183 12.98 -5.84 12.19
C ALA A 183 12.89 -4.73 13.26
N ARG A 184 11.69 -4.37 13.72
CA ARG A 184 11.50 -3.44 14.85
C ARG A 184 12.19 -3.94 16.12
N GLY A 185 12.13 -5.24 16.39
CA GLY A 185 12.82 -5.87 17.51
C GLY A 185 14.33 -5.69 17.45
N HIS A 186 14.93 -5.84 16.25
CA HIS A 186 16.35 -5.57 16.03
C HIS A 186 16.70 -4.08 16.21
N ALA A 187 15.92 -3.17 15.62
CA ALA A 187 16.13 -1.72 15.78
C ALA A 187 16.09 -1.28 17.25
N ALA A 188 15.13 -1.82 18.03
CA ALA A 188 15.01 -1.55 19.46
C ALA A 188 16.17 -2.14 20.30
N ALA A 189 16.72 -3.27 19.88
CA ALA A 189 17.85 -3.91 20.55
C ALA A 189 19.17 -3.13 20.35
N GLU A 190 19.37 -2.55 19.16
CA GLU A 190 20.53 -1.70 18.86
C GLU A 190 20.50 -0.37 19.63
N THR A 191 19.31 0.17 19.90
CA THR A 191 19.16 1.40 20.70
C THR A 191 19.45 1.19 22.19
N PHE A 192 19.27 -0.02 22.72
CA PHE A 192 19.32 -0.24 24.16
C PHE A 192 20.66 -0.72 24.72
N LEU A 193 21.59 -1.29 23.95
CA LEU A 193 22.84 -1.80 24.51
C LEU A 193 24.02 -1.87 23.51
N PRO A 194 25.15 -1.18 23.73
CA PRO A 194 26.46 -1.76 23.47
C PRO A 194 26.82 -2.66 24.65
N LEU A 195 25.99 -3.66 24.98
CA LEU A 195 26.46 -4.72 25.87
C LEU A 195 27.18 -5.72 25.00
N PRO A 196 28.49 -5.91 25.22
CA PRO A 196 29.22 -6.89 24.47
C PRO A 196 28.59 -8.27 24.71
N TRP A 197 28.47 -9.04 23.63
CA TRP A 197 27.86 -10.37 23.51
C TRP A 197 28.20 -11.38 24.62
N TRP A 198 29.26 -11.15 25.41
CA TRP A 198 29.62 -11.94 26.59
C TRP A 198 28.75 -11.67 27.83
N ALA A 199 28.01 -10.56 27.93
CA ALA A 199 27.17 -10.24 29.08
C ALA A 199 25.98 -11.23 29.24
N GLY A 200 25.36 -11.63 28.12
CA GLY A 200 24.33 -12.69 28.12
C GLY A 200 24.88 -14.06 28.51
N VAL A 201 26.13 -14.35 28.12
CA VAL A 201 26.83 -15.61 28.47
C VAL A 201 27.12 -15.68 29.97
N LEU A 202 27.55 -14.58 30.61
CA LEU A 202 27.76 -14.54 32.06
C LEU A 202 26.45 -14.63 32.86
N GLY A 203 25.35 -14.05 32.35
CA GLY A 203 24.02 -14.19 32.95
C GLY A 203 23.50 -15.63 32.95
N ALA A 204 23.69 -16.36 31.85
CA ALA A 204 23.28 -17.76 31.73
C ALA A 204 24.12 -18.69 32.63
N ILE A 205 25.44 -18.46 32.74
CA ILE A 205 26.34 -19.24 33.60
C ILE A 205 26.09 -18.94 35.09
N GLY A 206 25.86 -17.67 35.45
CA GLY A 206 25.49 -17.25 36.81
C GLY A 206 24.16 -17.84 37.28
N GLY A 207 23.14 -17.83 36.41
CA GLY A 207 21.83 -18.45 36.68
C GLY A 207 21.93 -19.96 36.89
N ALA A 208 22.73 -20.67 36.10
CA ALA A 208 22.93 -22.12 36.25
C ALA A 208 23.66 -22.51 37.54
N LEU A 209 24.63 -21.69 38.00
CA LEU A 209 25.34 -21.93 39.27
C LEU A 209 24.45 -21.68 40.50
N VAL A 210 23.59 -20.66 40.46
CA VAL A 210 22.64 -20.36 41.54
C VAL A 210 21.54 -21.42 41.63
N PHE A 211 21.03 -21.92 40.49
CA PHE A 211 20.05 -23.01 40.47
C PHE A 211 20.62 -24.34 40.96
N ARG A 212 21.91 -24.61 40.71
CA ARG A 212 22.58 -25.83 41.19
C ARG A 212 22.84 -25.82 42.70
N ARG A 213 23.04 -24.65 43.32
CA ARG A 213 23.22 -24.51 44.78
C ARG A 213 21.91 -24.57 45.57
N MET A 214 20.76 -24.28 44.95
CA MET A 214 19.45 -24.41 45.61
C MET A 214 18.87 -25.84 45.57
N ARG A 215 19.50 -26.77 44.82
CA ARG A 215 19.00 -28.14 44.60
C ARG A 215 19.86 -29.25 45.24
N GLY A 216 20.90 -28.90 45.99
CA GLY A 216 21.71 -29.83 46.79
C GLY A 216 21.83 -29.31 48.21
#